data_AF-A0A1H6RJL3-F1
#
_entry.id   AF-A0A1H6RJL3-F1
#
_cell.length_a   1.000
_cell.length_b   1.000
_cell.length_c   1.000
_cell.angle_alpha   90.00
_cell.angle_beta   90.00
_cell.angle_gamma   90.00
#
_symmetry.space_group_name_H-M   'P 1'
#
loop_
_entity.id
_entity.type
_entity.pdbx_description
1 polymer ?
#
loop_
_entity_poly.entity_id
_entity_poly.type
_entity_poly.pdbx_seq_one_letter_code
_entity_poly.pdbx_strand_id
1 'polypeptide(L)'
;MITLEGIKKTYENKNGRFEALKNINLTIEKGEIFGFVGYSGAGKSTLLRLINGLELPSKGTVKIGEKTLSDLNKKAIRKERQEIGMIFQHFNLLWSRTVLENVMFPLEIANVDKNTRLEKAKNLIQLVGLKDKEHSYPSQLSGGEKQRVGIARALANEPKVLLSDEATSALDPQTTDEVLELLEKINKELKVTIILITHEMEVVRKICHRVAVMDSGNIVEEGPVLDIFKDPEHPVTKRFVKQDRKVDEKETQKAMADLHVLYPEGSIIQILFQGTSVNLPIITEVSRETGVDINIIQGNIQSTHEMPVGTLVVQVLGSQEKRQKALELFNTYPVDVEVLKNDK
;
A
#
# COMPACT_ATOMS: atom_id res chain seq x y z
N MET A 1 -8.94 0.50 17.65
CA MET A 1 -9.23 -0.97 17.71
C MET A 1 -8.04 -1.79 18.15
N ILE A 2 -6.86 -1.60 17.54
CA ILE A 2 -5.61 -2.23 18.00
C ILE A 2 -4.74 -1.16 18.60
N THR A 3 -4.14 -1.44 19.76
CA THR A 3 -3.26 -0.49 20.45
C THR A 3 -1.97 -1.20 20.84
N LEU A 4 -0.85 -0.60 20.46
CA LEU A 4 0.50 -1.01 20.80
C LEU A 4 1.09 0.05 21.74
N GLU A 5 1.45 -0.34 22.95
CA GLU A 5 1.95 0.57 23.98
C GLU A 5 3.36 0.14 24.41
N GLY A 6 4.36 0.97 24.13
CA GLY A 6 5.74 0.77 24.56
C GLY A 6 6.37 -0.54 24.09
N ILE A 7 5.97 -1.04 22.90
CA ILE A 7 6.36 -2.37 22.43
C ILE A 7 7.86 -2.44 22.17
N LYS A 8 8.52 -3.38 22.84
CA LYS A 8 9.90 -3.78 22.56
C LYS A 8 9.97 -5.26 22.31
N LYS A 9 10.76 -5.65 21.32
CA LYS A 9 11.03 -7.06 21.04
C LYS A 9 12.52 -7.27 20.84
N THR A 10 13.08 -8.11 21.69
CA THR A 10 14.46 -8.56 21.61
C THR A 10 14.48 -10.06 21.32
N TYR A 11 15.33 -10.46 20.38
CA TYR A 11 15.73 -11.84 20.16
C TYR A 11 17.14 -12.06 20.71
N GLU A 12 17.35 -13.22 21.32
CA GLU A 12 18.65 -13.68 21.79
C GLU A 12 19.07 -14.87 20.93
N ASN A 13 20.26 -14.78 20.33
CA ASN A 13 20.85 -15.87 19.58
C ASN A 13 22.32 -16.07 20.02
N LYS A 14 22.97 -17.12 19.50
CA LYS A 14 24.37 -17.43 19.84
C LYS A 14 25.35 -16.29 19.48
N ASN A 15 24.97 -15.41 18.56
CA ASN A 15 25.79 -14.29 18.08
C ASN A 15 25.49 -12.97 18.82
N GLY A 16 24.60 -12.99 19.81
CA GLY A 16 24.30 -11.85 20.66
C GLY A 16 22.81 -11.50 20.73
N ARG A 17 22.55 -10.29 21.21
CA ARG A 17 21.22 -9.74 21.45
C ARG A 17 20.82 -8.81 20.30
N PHE A 18 19.69 -9.08 19.66
CA PHE A 18 19.15 -8.28 18.55
C PHE A 18 17.80 -7.68 18.95
N GLU A 19 17.70 -6.34 18.95
CA GLU A 19 16.44 -5.64 19.22
C GLU A 19 15.70 -5.37 17.91
N ALA A 20 14.65 -6.16 17.65
CA ALA A 20 13.85 -6.09 16.43
C ALA A 20 12.81 -4.96 16.46
N LEU A 21 12.31 -4.60 17.65
CA LEU A 21 11.36 -3.50 17.84
C LEU A 21 11.79 -2.67 19.05
N LYS A 22 11.83 -1.36 18.86
CA LYS A 22 12.41 -0.36 19.77
C LYS A 22 11.35 0.67 20.14
N ASN A 23 10.50 0.33 21.11
CA ASN A 23 9.49 1.24 21.69
C ASN A 23 8.42 1.71 20.70
N ILE A 24 7.70 0.76 20.09
CA ILE A 24 6.60 1.08 19.20
C ILE A 24 5.37 1.49 20.00
N ASN A 25 4.82 2.66 19.68
CA ASN A 25 3.53 3.16 20.14
C ASN A 25 2.67 3.43 18.91
N LEU A 26 1.49 2.82 18.84
CA LEU A 26 0.63 2.94 17.67
C LEU A 26 -0.82 2.61 18.03
N THR A 27 -1.75 3.34 17.42
CA THR A 27 -3.18 3.01 17.45
C THR A 27 -3.75 2.90 16.04
N ILE A 28 -4.40 1.76 15.76
CA ILE A 28 -5.06 1.46 14.48
C ILE A 28 -6.56 1.45 14.74
N GLU A 29 -7.30 2.24 13.95
CA GLU A 29 -8.73 2.44 14.14
C GLU A 29 -9.57 1.30 13.56
N LYS A 30 -10.80 1.17 14.05
CA LYS A 30 -11.72 0.12 13.57
C LYS A 30 -12.14 0.41 12.13
N GLY A 31 -12.06 -0.60 11.27
CA GLY A 31 -12.48 -0.50 9.87
C GLY A 31 -11.50 0.26 8.99
N GLU A 32 -10.32 0.58 9.51
CA GLU A 32 -9.25 1.22 8.76
C GLU A 32 -8.44 0.18 7.96
N ILE A 33 -7.95 0.56 6.77
CA ILE A 33 -6.85 -0.13 6.09
C ILE A 33 -5.55 0.61 6.47
N PHE A 34 -4.71 -0.05 7.25
CA PHE A 34 -3.48 0.51 7.78
C PHE A 34 -2.25 -0.16 7.18
N GLY A 35 -1.34 0.62 6.62
CA GLY A 35 -0.10 0.12 5.99
C GLY A 35 1.11 0.17 6.92
N PHE A 36 1.92 -0.87 6.93
CA PHE A 36 3.31 -0.82 7.39
C PHE A 36 4.24 -0.97 6.19
N VAL A 37 5.11 0.02 6.01
CA VAL A 37 6.11 0.03 4.95
C VAL A 37 7.51 0.17 5.52
N GLY A 38 8.51 -0.38 4.86
CA GLY A 38 9.89 -0.35 5.32
C GLY A 38 10.73 -1.38 4.61
N TYR A 39 12.05 -1.25 4.68
CA TYR A 39 12.95 -2.20 4.04
C TYR A 39 12.94 -3.56 4.75
N SER A 40 13.56 -4.56 4.13
CA SER A 40 13.77 -5.86 4.78
C SER A 40 14.56 -5.66 6.08
N GLY A 41 14.14 -6.36 7.14
CA GLY A 41 14.75 -6.22 8.47
C GLY A 41 14.27 -5.04 9.32
N ALA A 42 13.35 -4.19 8.83
CA ALA A 42 12.85 -3.04 9.60
C ALA A 42 11.97 -3.39 10.82
N GLY A 43 11.54 -4.65 10.96
CA GLY A 43 10.71 -5.12 12.08
C GLY A 43 9.23 -5.40 11.75
N LYS A 44 8.81 -5.20 10.50
CA LYS A 44 7.40 -5.35 10.06
C LYS A 44 6.79 -6.72 10.38
N SER A 45 7.42 -7.81 9.94
CA SER A 45 6.90 -9.18 10.20
C SER A 45 6.91 -9.53 11.69
N THR A 46 7.86 -8.99 12.47
CA THR A 46 7.87 -9.13 13.93
C THR A 46 6.62 -8.47 14.52
N LEU A 47 6.30 -7.25 14.08
CA LEU A 47 5.11 -6.52 14.52
C LEU A 47 3.82 -7.30 14.20
N LEU A 48 3.71 -7.87 13.00
CA LEU A 48 2.57 -8.69 12.60
C LEU A 48 2.41 -9.93 13.49
N ARG A 49 3.52 -10.61 13.83
CA ARG A 49 3.50 -11.76 14.73
C ARG A 49 3.07 -11.39 16.15
N LEU A 50 3.40 -10.19 16.62
CA LEU A 50 2.91 -9.67 17.90
C LEU A 50 1.41 -9.42 17.86
N ILE A 51 0.90 -8.81 16.79
CA ILE A 51 -0.54 -8.55 16.62
C ILE A 51 -1.33 -9.86 16.50
N ASN A 52 -0.82 -10.85 15.76
CA ASN A 52 -1.43 -12.19 15.69
C ASN A 52 -1.26 -12.99 17.00
N GLY A 53 -0.44 -12.54 17.95
CA GLY A 53 -0.12 -13.33 19.15
C GLY A 53 0.62 -14.64 18.84
N LEU A 54 1.29 -14.73 17.68
CA LEU A 54 2.27 -15.78 17.40
C LEU A 54 3.52 -15.59 18.26
N GLU A 55 3.83 -14.34 18.58
CA GLU A 55 4.87 -13.97 19.50
C GLU A 55 4.33 -13.00 20.55
N LEU A 56 4.98 -12.97 21.72
CA LEU A 56 4.73 -11.97 22.75
C LEU A 56 5.84 -10.92 22.74
N PRO A 57 5.52 -9.65 23.08
CA PRO A 57 6.53 -8.61 23.21
C PRO A 57 7.47 -8.92 24.38
N SER A 58 8.72 -8.45 24.29
CA SER A 58 9.65 -8.51 25.43
C SER A 58 9.30 -7.48 26.50
N LYS A 59 8.77 -6.32 26.09
CA LYS A 59 8.18 -5.29 26.95
C LYS A 59 7.04 -4.59 26.21
N GLY A 60 6.14 -3.96 26.96
CA GLY A 60 4.98 -3.26 26.41
C GLY A 60 3.78 -4.18 26.22
N THR A 61 2.69 -3.60 25.71
CA THR A 61 1.37 -4.21 25.71
C THR A 61 0.73 -4.16 24.34
N VAL A 62 0.19 -5.31 23.89
CA VAL A 62 -0.60 -5.42 22.64
C VAL A 62 -2.06 -5.62 23.03
N LYS A 63 -2.94 -4.70 22.61
CA LYS A 63 -4.37 -4.76 22.84
C LYS A 63 -5.13 -4.92 21.52
N ILE A 64 -6.13 -5.80 21.50
CA ILE A 64 -7.03 -6.01 20.37
C ILE A 64 -8.46 -5.92 20.89
N GLY A 65 -9.18 -4.87 20.48
CA GLY A 65 -10.43 -4.48 21.12
C GLY A 65 -10.18 -4.19 22.61
N GLU A 66 -10.92 -4.87 23.48
CA GLU A 66 -10.79 -4.70 24.94
C GLU A 66 -9.79 -5.69 25.57
N LYS A 67 -9.21 -6.59 24.79
CA LYS A 67 -8.37 -7.68 25.31
C LYS A 67 -6.89 -7.34 25.18
N THR A 68 -6.16 -7.51 26.27
CA THR A 68 -4.70 -7.44 26.31
C THR A 68 -4.10 -8.82 26.05
N LEU A 69 -3.33 -9.00 24.97
CA LEU A 69 -2.79 -10.32 24.59
C LEU A 69 -1.76 -10.87 25.59
N SER A 70 -0.98 -10.00 26.25
CA SER A 70 0.04 -10.42 27.23
C SER A 70 -0.56 -11.09 28.47
N ASP A 71 -1.83 -10.81 28.77
CA ASP A 71 -2.51 -11.30 29.97
C ASP A 71 -3.20 -12.65 29.72
N LEU A 72 -3.26 -13.06 28.45
CA LEU A 72 -3.93 -14.28 28.02
C LEU A 72 -2.98 -15.49 28.08
N ASN A 73 -3.51 -16.62 28.56
CA ASN A 73 -2.82 -17.89 28.41
C ASN A 73 -2.86 -18.40 26.95
N LYS A 74 -2.04 -19.41 26.63
CA LYS A 74 -1.95 -19.97 25.26
C LYS A 74 -3.29 -20.43 24.68
N LYS A 75 -4.22 -20.93 25.51
CA LYS A 75 -5.55 -21.38 25.05
C LYS A 75 -6.43 -20.19 24.70
N ALA A 76 -6.39 -19.13 25.50
CA ALA A 76 -7.11 -17.90 25.24
C ALA A 76 -6.56 -17.16 24.00
N ILE A 77 -5.24 -17.09 23.83
CA ILE A 77 -4.61 -16.56 22.60
C ILE A 77 -5.07 -17.34 21.37
N ARG A 78 -5.13 -18.68 21.44
CA ARG A 78 -5.63 -19.50 20.32
C ARG A 78 -7.07 -19.17 19.94
N LYS A 79 -7.94 -18.90 20.92
CA LYS A 79 -9.31 -18.46 20.69
C LYS A 79 -9.34 -17.07 20.06
N GLU A 80 -8.50 -16.16 20.55
CA GLU A 80 -8.41 -14.82 19.99
C GLU A 80 -7.99 -14.80 18.52
N ARG A 81 -7.05 -15.67 18.14
CA ARG A 81 -6.63 -15.81 16.74
C ARG A 81 -7.73 -16.26 15.79
N GLN A 82 -8.85 -16.77 16.29
CA GLN A 82 -10.01 -17.05 15.42
C GLN A 82 -10.69 -15.75 14.96
N GLU A 83 -10.55 -14.65 15.73
CA GLU A 83 -11.05 -13.31 15.37
C GLU A 83 -10.04 -12.50 14.51
N ILE A 84 -8.89 -13.09 14.16
CA ILE A 84 -7.82 -12.47 13.38
C ILE A 84 -7.53 -13.34 12.14
N GLY A 85 -7.94 -12.86 10.97
CA GLY A 85 -7.62 -13.46 9.69
C GLY A 85 -6.18 -13.14 9.29
N MET A 86 -5.48 -14.06 8.64
CA MET A 86 -4.14 -13.82 8.10
C MET A 86 -4.03 -14.32 6.66
N ILE A 87 -3.53 -13.43 5.81
CA ILE A 87 -3.17 -13.68 4.41
C ILE A 87 -1.64 -13.72 4.35
N PHE A 88 -1.10 -14.76 3.72
CA PHE A 88 0.34 -15.03 3.65
C PHE A 88 0.88 -14.76 2.25
N GLN A 89 2.13 -14.31 2.18
CA GLN A 89 2.90 -14.13 0.95
C GLN A 89 2.92 -15.36 0.03
N HIS A 90 3.11 -16.57 0.59
CA HIS A 90 3.21 -17.82 -0.18
C HIS A 90 1.90 -18.62 -0.23
N PHE A 91 0.74 -17.97 -0.11
CA PHE A 91 -0.62 -18.53 -0.07
C PHE A 91 -0.91 -19.47 1.13
N ASN A 92 0.04 -20.32 1.51
CA ASN A 92 -0.04 -21.33 2.56
C ASN A 92 -1.32 -22.19 2.47
N LEU A 93 -1.73 -22.56 1.26
CA LEU A 93 -2.90 -23.42 1.03
C LEU A 93 -2.57 -24.88 1.35
N LEU A 94 -3.59 -25.63 1.78
CA LEU A 94 -3.51 -27.08 1.96
C LEU A 94 -3.65 -27.73 0.58
N TRP A 95 -2.53 -28.21 0.03
CA TRP A 95 -2.46 -28.81 -1.31
C TRP A 95 -3.29 -30.10 -1.46
N SER A 96 -3.53 -30.80 -0.35
CA SER A 96 -4.35 -32.01 -0.29
C SER A 96 -5.85 -31.74 -0.22
N ARG A 97 -6.26 -30.47 -0.24
CA ARG A 97 -7.65 -30.04 -0.11
C ARG A 97 -8.06 -29.15 -1.27
N THR A 98 -9.31 -29.25 -1.68
CA THR A 98 -9.94 -28.37 -2.65
C THR A 98 -10.06 -26.93 -2.14
N VAL A 99 -10.45 -25.99 -3.01
CA VAL A 99 -10.78 -24.61 -2.64
C VAL A 99 -11.79 -24.58 -1.51
N LEU A 100 -12.90 -25.31 -1.67
CA LEU A 100 -13.96 -25.38 -0.69
C LEU A 100 -13.47 -25.89 0.67
N GLU A 101 -12.68 -26.96 0.66
CA GLU A 101 -12.14 -27.56 1.89
C GLU A 101 -11.07 -26.70 2.56
N ASN A 102 -10.35 -25.87 1.80
CA ASN A 102 -9.42 -24.86 2.34
C ASN A 102 -10.18 -23.75 3.07
N VAL A 103 -11.25 -23.23 2.47
CA VAL A 103 -12.08 -22.17 3.07
C VAL A 103 -12.87 -22.69 4.27
N MET A 104 -13.29 -23.96 4.25
CA MET A 104 -13.99 -24.59 5.37
C MET A 104 -13.06 -24.91 6.55
N PHE A 105 -11.75 -25.10 6.32
CA PHE A 105 -10.80 -25.56 7.33
C PHE A 105 -10.82 -24.77 8.67
N PRO A 106 -10.79 -23.42 8.67
CA PRO A 106 -10.86 -22.64 9.92
C PRO A 106 -12.16 -22.86 10.70
N LEU A 107 -13.28 -23.08 9.99
CA LEU A 107 -14.60 -23.35 10.57
C LEU A 107 -14.64 -24.77 11.19
N GLU A 108 -13.92 -25.74 10.62
CA GLU A 108 -13.76 -27.08 11.23
C GLU A 108 -13.04 -26.97 12.58
N ILE A 109 -11.96 -26.16 12.63
CA ILE A 109 -11.20 -25.93 13.87
C ILE A 109 -12.06 -25.20 14.91
N ALA A 110 -12.95 -24.32 14.47
CA ALA A 110 -13.92 -23.63 15.33
C ALA A 110 -15.11 -24.53 15.76
N ASN A 111 -15.16 -25.79 15.31
CA ASN A 111 -16.25 -26.74 15.56
C ASN A 111 -17.63 -26.25 15.07
N VAL A 112 -17.67 -25.49 13.97
CA VAL A 112 -18.91 -25.11 13.30
C VAL A 112 -19.48 -26.33 12.58
N ASP A 113 -20.80 -26.50 12.61
CA ASP A 113 -21.47 -27.65 12.00
C ASP A 113 -21.28 -27.69 10.47
N LYS A 114 -21.44 -28.89 9.91
CA LYS A 114 -21.09 -29.17 8.51
C LYS A 114 -21.92 -28.39 7.49
N ASN A 115 -23.19 -28.11 7.79
CA ASN A 115 -24.06 -27.42 6.84
C ASN A 115 -23.77 -25.93 6.83
N THR A 116 -23.66 -25.32 8.02
CA THR A 116 -23.31 -23.90 8.13
C THR A 116 -21.93 -23.60 7.58
N ARG A 117 -20.92 -24.44 7.83
CA ARG A 117 -19.58 -24.22 7.24
C ARG A 117 -19.58 -24.28 5.71
N LEU A 118 -20.40 -25.17 5.13
CA LEU A 118 -20.51 -25.32 3.67
C LEU A 118 -21.15 -24.08 3.05
N GLU A 119 -22.22 -23.58 3.66
CA GLU A 119 -22.92 -22.37 3.20
C GLU A 119 -22.02 -21.14 3.30
N LYS A 120 -21.39 -20.92 4.47
CA LYS A 120 -20.44 -19.82 4.67
C LYS A 120 -19.29 -19.86 3.67
N ALA A 121 -18.69 -21.04 3.44
CA ALA A 121 -17.59 -21.19 2.51
C ALA A 121 -17.99 -20.89 1.06
N LYS A 122 -19.18 -21.34 0.62
CA LYS A 122 -19.70 -21.01 -0.72
C LYS A 122 -19.92 -19.52 -0.91
N ASN A 123 -20.51 -18.84 0.09
CA ASN A 123 -20.71 -17.39 0.04
C ASN A 123 -19.38 -16.63 -0.06
N LEU A 124 -18.36 -17.07 0.69
CA LEU A 124 -17.03 -16.47 0.64
C LEU A 124 -16.30 -16.73 -0.68
N ILE A 125 -16.42 -17.94 -1.24
CA ILE A 125 -15.88 -18.29 -2.56
C ILE A 125 -16.51 -17.40 -3.65
N GLN A 126 -17.82 -17.18 -3.57
CA GLN A 126 -18.50 -16.26 -4.47
C GLN A 126 -18.04 -14.82 -4.27
N LEU A 127 -17.89 -14.35 -3.02
CA LEU A 127 -17.43 -12.99 -2.69
C LEU A 127 -16.05 -12.69 -3.32
N VAL A 128 -15.12 -13.65 -3.25
CA VAL A 128 -13.78 -13.50 -3.82
C VAL A 128 -13.70 -13.76 -5.33
N GLY A 129 -14.83 -14.06 -5.98
CA GLY A 129 -14.91 -14.25 -7.43
C GLY A 129 -14.42 -15.62 -7.93
N LEU A 130 -14.46 -16.66 -7.08
CA LEU A 130 -14.01 -18.02 -7.42
C LEU A 130 -15.17 -19.00 -7.62
N LYS A 131 -16.32 -18.50 -8.08
CA LYS A 131 -17.47 -19.34 -8.44
C LYS A 131 -17.04 -20.41 -9.46
N ASP A 132 -17.56 -21.62 -9.32
CA ASP A 132 -17.29 -22.78 -10.18
C ASP A 132 -15.87 -23.40 -10.02
N LYS A 133 -15.08 -22.90 -9.06
CA LYS A 133 -13.74 -23.43 -8.70
C LYS A 133 -13.72 -24.16 -7.36
N GLU A 134 -14.88 -24.39 -6.73
CA GLU A 134 -15.02 -24.95 -5.39
C GLU A 134 -14.28 -26.29 -5.23
N HIS A 135 -14.31 -27.11 -6.29
CA HIS A 135 -13.73 -28.45 -6.32
C HIS A 135 -12.34 -28.51 -6.93
N SER A 136 -11.77 -27.38 -7.36
CA SER A 136 -10.39 -27.33 -7.85
C SER A 136 -9.39 -27.48 -6.70
N TYR A 137 -8.27 -28.13 -6.97
CA TYR A 137 -7.12 -28.19 -6.06
C TYR A 137 -6.18 -27.01 -6.31
N PRO A 138 -5.36 -26.60 -5.32
CA PRO A 138 -4.40 -25.52 -5.49
C PRO A 138 -3.45 -25.66 -6.69
N SER A 139 -3.13 -26.88 -7.13
CA SER A 139 -2.32 -27.14 -8.32
C SER A 139 -2.97 -26.69 -9.64
N GLN A 140 -4.29 -26.51 -9.64
CA GLN A 140 -5.07 -26.13 -10.82
C GLN A 140 -5.37 -24.62 -10.87
N LEU A 141 -4.82 -23.85 -9.93
CA LEU A 141 -5.12 -22.43 -9.75
C LEU A 141 -3.93 -21.53 -10.14
N SER A 142 -4.23 -20.37 -10.71
CA SER A 142 -3.28 -19.26 -10.90
C SER A 142 -2.81 -18.68 -9.56
N GLY A 143 -1.79 -17.81 -9.58
CA GLY A 143 -1.33 -17.12 -8.38
C GLY A 143 -2.42 -16.26 -7.74
N GLY A 144 -3.13 -15.47 -8.55
CA GLY A 144 -4.26 -14.65 -8.09
C GLY A 144 -5.41 -15.46 -7.54
N GLU A 145 -5.77 -16.57 -8.19
CA GLU A 145 -6.80 -17.48 -7.69
C GLU A 145 -6.39 -18.07 -6.33
N LYS A 146 -5.14 -18.53 -6.17
CA LYS A 146 -4.62 -19.01 -4.87
C LYS A 146 -4.70 -17.94 -3.79
N GLN A 147 -4.40 -16.68 -4.14
CA GLN A 147 -4.50 -15.56 -3.22
C GLN A 147 -5.93 -15.32 -2.77
N ARG A 148 -6.89 -15.32 -3.71
CA ARG A 148 -8.33 -15.22 -3.44
C ARG A 148 -8.84 -16.35 -2.53
N VAL A 149 -8.35 -17.58 -2.70
CA VAL A 149 -8.63 -18.69 -1.76
C VAL A 149 -8.08 -18.38 -0.36
N GLY A 150 -6.85 -17.84 -0.28
CA GLY A 150 -6.23 -17.41 0.96
C GLY A 150 -7.04 -16.35 1.69
N ILE A 151 -7.56 -15.36 0.96
CA ILE A 151 -8.45 -14.30 1.46
C ILE A 151 -9.76 -14.90 1.98
N ALA A 152 -10.44 -15.71 1.17
CA ALA A 152 -11.70 -16.37 1.58
C ALA A 152 -11.51 -17.21 2.85
N ARG A 153 -10.40 -17.96 2.94
CA ARG A 153 -10.05 -18.73 4.14
C ARG A 153 -9.78 -17.83 5.34
N ALA A 154 -9.07 -16.72 5.17
CA ALA A 154 -8.80 -15.77 6.26
C ALA A 154 -10.09 -15.15 6.80
N LEU A 155 -11.09 -14.94 5.95
CA LEU A 155 -12.40 -14.37 6.30
C LEU A 155 -13.39 -15.39 6.87
N ALA A 156 -13.09 -16.69 6.81
CA ALA A 156 -14.03 -17.76 7.15
C ALA A 156 -14.65 -17.64 8.55
N ASN A 157 -13.86 -17.22 9.54
CA ASN A 157 -14.32 -17.02 10.92
C ASN A 157 -14.87 -15.62 11.20
N GLU A 158 -15.19 -14.83 10.16
CA GLU A 158 -15.69 -13.45 10.29
C GLU A 158 -14.78 -12.59 11.17
N PRO A 159 -13.48 -12.51 10.85
CA PRO A 159 -12.52 -11.85 11.72
C PRO A 159 -12.78 -10.34 11.78
N LYS A 160 -12.43 -9.73 12.91
CA LYS A 160 -12.48 -8.26 13.05
C LYS A 160 -11.24 -7.59 12.47
N VAL A 161 -10.14 -8.34 12.35
CA VAL A 161 -8.84 -7.91 11.84
C VAL A 161 -8.39 -8.86 10.74
N LEU A 162 -7.95 -8.32 9.61
CA LEU A 162 -7.32 -9.05 8.53
C LEU A 162 -5.87 -8.59 8.39
N LEU A 163 -4.93 -9.48 8.68
CA LEU A 163 -3.50 -9.24 8.52
C LEU A 163 -3.06 -9.70 7.13
N SER A 164 -2.33 -8.87 6.41
CA SER A 164 -1.84 -9.13 5.06
C SER A 164 -0.33 -8.96 5.02
N ASP A 165 0.41 -10.08 4.95
CA ASP A 165 1.88 -10.10 4.95
C ASP A 165 2.40 -10.28 3.52
N GLU A 166 2.79 -9.18 2.87
CA GLU A 166 3.29 -9.16 1.48
C GLU A 166 2.41 -9.95 0.49
N ALA A 167 1.09 -9.85 0.67
CA ALA A 167 0.08 -10.63 -0.05
C ALA A 167 0.15 -10.52 -1.59
N THR A 168 0.73 -9.45 -2.12
CA THR A 168 0.78 -9.17 -3.55
C THR A 168 2.17 -9.36 -4.16
N SER A 169 3.22 -9.57 -3.36
CA SER A 169 4.61 -9.55 -3.87
C SER A 169 4.95 -10.70 -4.83
N ALA A 170 4.14 -11.76 -4.85
CA ALA A 170 4.32 -12.94 -5.70
C ALA A 170 3.41 -12.94 -6.93
N LEU A 171 2.69 -11.84 -7.18
CA LEU A 171 1.69 -11.70 -8.23
C LEU A 171 2.20 -10.74 -9.32
N ASP A 172 1.70 -10.90 -10.54
CA ASP A 172 1.90 -9.91 -11.59
C ASP A 172 1.12 -8.61 -11.28
N PRO A 173 1.45 -7.47 -11.93
CA PRO A 173 0.83 -6.18 -11.63
C PRO A 173 -0.70 -6.16 -11.81
N GLN A 174 -1.22 -6.79 -12.87
CA GLN A 174 -2.67 -6.82 -13.11
C GLN A 174 -3.38 -7.61 -12.01
N THR A 175 -2.87 -8.79 -11.67
CA THR A 175 -3.42 -9.61 -10.58
C THR A 175 -3.29 -8.92 -9.22
N THR A 176 -2.22 -8.14 -9.00
CA THR A 176 -2.04 -7.33 -7.80
C THR A 176 -3.20 -6.35 -7.64
N ASP A 177 -3.53 -5.60 -8.68
CA ASP A 177 -4.61 -4.61 -8.65
C ASP A 177 -5.96 -5.24 -8.33
N GLU A 178 -6.28 -6.36 -8.99
CA GLU A 178 -7.50 -7.10 -8.71
C GLU A 178 -7.62 -7.57 -7.25
N VAL A 179 -6.49 -7.97 -6.64
CA VAL A 179 -6.45 -8.39 -5.23
C VAL A 179 -6.62 -7.19 -4.29
N LEU A 180 -6.01 -6.04 -4.60
CA LEU A 180 -6.14 -4.82 -3.82
C LEU A 180 -7.57 -4.26 -3.86
N GLU A 181 -8.19 -4.23 -5.05
CA GLU A 181 -9.60 -3.87 -5.22
C GLU A 181 -10.52 -4.80 -4.40
N LEU A 182 -10.22 -6.10 -4.40
CA LEU A 182 -10.97 -7.07 -3.58
C LEU A 182 -10.83 -6.78 -2.08
N LEU A 183 -9.62 -6.48 -1.59
CA LEU A 183 -9.40 -6.11 -0.20
C LEU A 183 -10.14 -4.82 0.18
N GLU A 184 -10.12 -3.82 -0.70
CA GLU A 184 -10.84 -2.57 -0.50
C GLU A 184 -12.36 -2.81 -0.43
N LYS A 185 -12.91 -3.63 -1.34
CA LYS A 185 -14.31 -4.04 -1.33
C LYS A 185 -14.68 -4.74 -0.01
N ILE A 186 -13.87 -5.69 0.43
CA ILE A 186 -14.07 -6.43 1.69
C ILE A 186 -14.07 -5.46 2.89
N ASN A 187 -13.14 -4.51 2.94
CA ASN A 187 -13.10 -3.49 3.98
C ASN A 187 -14.39 -2.65 3.97
N LYS A 188 -14.84 -2.19 2.80
CA LYS A 188 -16.04 -1.36 2.66
C LYS A 188 -17.32 -2.10 3.08
N GLU A 189 -17.49 -3.34 2.62
CA GLU A 189 -18.69 -4.16 2.86
C GLU A 189 -18.73 -4.76 4.27
N LEU A 190 -17.62 -5.33 4.75
CA LEU A 190 -17.59 -6.05 6.02
C LEU A 190 -17.10 -5.20 7.20
N LYS A 191 -16.60 -3.98 6.94
CA LYS A 191 -15.99 -3.09 7.94
C LYS A 191 -14.87 -3.75 8.75
N VAL A 192 -14.19 -4.72 8.13
CA VAL A 192 -13.03 -5.40 8.72
C VAL A 192 -11.82 -4.45 8.73
N THR A 193 -11.09 -4.43 9.83
CA THR A 193 -9.84 -3.65 9.91
C THR A 193 -8.75 -4.41 9.18
N ILE A 194 -8.07 -3.80 8.22
CA ILE A 194 -7.03 -4.47 7.43
C ILE A 194 -5.68 -3.88 7.82
N ILE A 195 -4.71 -4.74 8.14
CA ILE A 195 -3.31 -4.36 8.32
C ILE A 195 -2.51 -4.95 7.19
N LEU A 196 -1.94 -4.08 6.36
CA LEU A 196 -1.11 -4.46 5.23
C LEU A 196 0.36 -4.25 5.58
N ILE A 197 1.18 -5.25 5.29
CA ILE A 197 2.63 -5.14 5.33
C ILE A 197 3.16 -5.28 3.91
N THR A 198 3.93 -4.29 3.49
CA THR A 198 4.53 -4.26 2.16
C THR A 198 5.87 -3.54 2.19
N HIS A 199 6.65 -3.70 1.13
CA HIS A 199 7.80 -2.85 0.82
C HIS A 199 7.51 -1.92 -0.37
N GLU A 200 6.33 -2.05 -0.97
CA GLU A 200 5.89 -1.31 -2.15
C GLU A 200 4.97 -0.17 -1.74
N MET A 201 5.43 1.04 -2.00
CA MET A 201 4.70 2.25 -1.63
C MET A 201 3.46 2.46 -2.52
N GLU A 202 3.45 1.91 -3.74
CA GLU A 202 2.28 1.88 -4.63
C GLU A 202 1.07 1.22 -3.99
N VAL A 203 1.28 0.07 -3.34
CA VAL A 203 0.21 -0.68 -2.67
C VAL A 203 -0.38 0.14 -1.52
N VAL A 204 0.47 0.82 -0.76
CA VAL A 204 0.04 1.71 0.33
C VAL A 204 -0.84 2.83 -0.22
N ARG A 205 -0.39 3.50 -1.29
CA ARG A 205 -1.14 4.60 -1.91
C ARG A 205 -2.52 4.17 -2.41
N LYS A 206 -2.61 2.97 -2.98
CA LYS A 206 -3.85 2.48 -3.62
C LYS A 206 -4.99 2.24 -2.64
N ILE A 207 -4.71 1.67 -1.46
CA ILE A 207 -5.79 1.20 -0.56
C ILE A 207 -5.66 1.60 0.91
N CYS A 208 -4.52 2.10 1.38
CA CYS A 208 -4.37 2.42 2.81
C CYS A 208 -4.92 3.82 3.14
N HIS A 209 -5.53 3.95 4.32
CA HIS A 209 -5.95 5.25 4.84
C HIS A 209 -4.80 5.94 5.58
N ARG A 210 -4.07 5.20 6.42
CA ARG A 210 -2.83 5.64 7.09
C ARG A 210 -1.72 4.64 6.88
N VAL A 211 -0.50 5.12 7.04
CA VAL A 211 0.72 4.33 6.95
C VAL A 211 1.67 4.67 8.09
N ALA A 212 2.35 3.64 8.60
CA ALA A 212 3.56 3.79 9.40
C ALA A 212 4.78 3.32 8.60
N VAL A 213 5.76 4.21 8.44
CA VAL A 213 7.07 3.90 7.88
C VAL A 213 7.96 3.38 9.00
N MET A 214 8.48 2.17 8.82
CA MET A 214 9.37 1.50 9.76
C MET A 214 10.81 1.54 9.27
N ASP A 215 11.71 1.87 10.17
CA ASP A 215 13.15 1.73 9.97
C ASP A 215 13.84 1.27 11.26
N SER A 216 14.71 0.26 11.11
CA SER A 216 15.61 -0.20 12.18
C SER A 216 14.91 -0.50 13.52
N GLY A 217 13.66 -1.00 13.46
CA GLY A 217 12.84 -1.36 14.61
C GLY A 217 12.00 -0.23 15.21
N ASN A 218 11.98 0.96 14.59
CA ASN A 218 11.17 2.11 15.02
C ASN A 218 10.08 2.42 13.98
N ILE A 219 9.00 3.07 14.41
CA ILE A 219 8.16 3.87 13.50
C ILE A 219 8.85 5.23 13.38
N VAL A 220 9.31 5.56 12.16
CA VAL A 220 10.03 6.82 11.89
C VAL A 220 9.11 7.90 11.35
N GLU A 221 7.97 7.52 10.79
CA GLU A 221 6.94 8.43 10.31
C GLU A 221 5.60 7.71 10.30
N GLU A 222 4.53 8.42 10.64
CA GLU A 222 3.17 7.86 10.68
C GLU A 222 2.17 8.97 10.38
N GLY A 223 1.20 8.68 9.51
CA GLY A 223 0.14 9.64 9.22
C GLY A 223 -0.83 9.15 8.15
N PRO A 224 -1.81 10.00 7.79
CA PRO A 224 -2.62 9.80 6.59
C PRO A 224 -1.72 9.60 5.38
N VAL A 225 -2.10 8.66 4.51
CA VAL A 225 -1.31 8.37 3.31
C VAL A 225 -1.09 9.63 2.47
N LEU A 226 -2.10 10.50 2.33
CA LEU A 226 -1.96 11.74 1.56
C LEU A 226 -0.85 12.65 2.09
N ASP A 227 -0.75 12.80 3.42
CA ASP A 227 0.24 13.68 4.04
C ASP A 227 1.66 13.12 3.85
N ILE A 228 1.84 11.81 4.08
CA ILE A 228 3.13 11.12 3.93
C ILE A 228 3.66 11.20 2.49
N PHE A 229 2.77 11.19 1.50
CA PHE A 229 3.18 11.29 0.08
C PHE A 229 3.40 12.72 -0.39
N LYS A 230 2.69 13.69 0.22
CA LYS A 230 2.76 15.10 -0.11
C LYS A 230 4.04 15.72 0.45
N ASP A 231 4.29 15.53 1.75
CA ASP A 231 5.41 16.13 2.46
C ASP A 231 6.10 15.10 3.37
N PRO A 232 6.80 14.11 2.78
CA PRO A 232 7.55 13.13 3.57
C PRO A 232 8.66 13.82 4.34
N GLU A 233 8.72 13.67 5.67
CA GLU A 233 9.73 14.33 6.50
C GLU A 233 11.03 13.52 6.61
N HIS A 234 10.89 12.22 6.90
CA HIS A 234 12.02 11.36 7.24
C HIS A 234 12.80 10.92 5.99
N PRO A 235 14.14 10.81 6.03
CA PRO A 235 14.95 10.43 4.86
C PRO A 235 14.57 9.10 4.22
N VAL A 236 14.12 8.12 5.03
CA VAL A 236 13.65 6.81 4.53
C VAL A 236 12.33 6.96 3.78
N THR A 237 11.37 7.71 4.34
CA THR A 237 10.09 8.01 3.70
C THR A 237 10.29 8.73 2.37
N LYS A 238 11.13 9.77 2.35
CA LYS A 238 11.52 10.48 1.11
C LYS A 238 12.04 9.54 0.03
N ARG A 239 12.84 8.54 0.41
CA ARG A 239 13.36 7.53 -0.53
C ARG A 239 12.25 6.64 -1.08
N PHE A 240 11.35 6.16 -0.23
CA PHE A 240 10.21 5.35 -0.69
C PHE A 240 9.30 6.11 -1.65
N VAL A 241 8.90 7.33 -1.28
CA VAL A 241 8.06 8.19 -2.14
C VAL A 241 8.76 8.48 -3.46
N LYS A 242 10.07 8.75 -3.45
CA LYS A 242 10.84 8.96 -4.69
C LYS A 242 10.98 7.70 -5.54
N GLN A 243 11.17 6.52 -4.94
CA GLN A 243 11.28 5.25 -5.67
C GLN A 243 9.99 4.88 -6.38
N ASP A 244 8.88 5.17 -5.74
CA ASP A 244 7.56 4.97 -6.29
C ASP A 244 7.27 5.92 -7.47
N ARG A 245 7.63 7.21 -7.34
CA ARG A 245 7.62 8.16 -8.48
C ARG A 245 8.57 7.73 -9.61
N LYS A 246 9.65 7.02 -9.30
CA LYS A 246 10.67 6.57 -10.27
C LYS A 246 10.24 5.47 -11.22
N VAL A 247 9.22 4.69 -10.89
CA VAL A 247 8.68 3.67 -11.83
C VAL A 247 8.17 4.37 -13.10
N ASP A 248 7.67 5.60 -12.96
CA ASP A 248 7.32 6.49 -14.08
C ASP A 248 8.55 7.21 -14.72
N GLU A 249 9.67 7.39 -14.00
CA GLU A 249 10.78 8.27 -14.44
C GLU A 249 11.72 7.69 -15.51
N LYS A 250 11.86 6.37 -15.69
CA LYS A 250 12.88 5.83 -16.64
C LYS A 250 12.56 6.13 -18.10
N GLU A 251 11.30 6.00 -18.48
CA GLU A 251 10.84 6.35 -19.84
C GLU A 251 10.88 7.87 -20.05
N THR A 252 10.48 8.64 -19.02
CA THR A 252 10.56 10.09 -19.04
C THR A 252 11.99 10.61 -19.14
N GLN A 253 12.94 10.05 -18.39
CA GLN A 253 14.34 10.48 -18.44
C GLN A 253 14.96 10.21 -19.82
N LYS A 254 14.61 9.09 -20.45
CA LYS A 254 15.03 8.80 -21.83
C LYS A 254 14.40 9.80 -22.81
N ALA A 255 13.09 10.05 -22.70
CA ALA A 255 12.40 11.05 -23.53
C ALA A 255 12.97 12.46 -23.34
N MET A 256 13.27 12.88 -22.11
CA MET A 256 13.92 14.15 -21.80
C MET A 256 15.34 14.26 -22.39
N ALA A 257 16.11 13.17 -22.36
CA ALA A 257 17.44 13.13 -22.95
C ALA A 257 17.39 13.21 -24.49
N ASP A 258 16.50 12.44 -25.12
CA ASP A 258 16.31 12.41 -26.58
C ASP A 258 15.79 13.77 -27.10
N LEU A 259 14.82 14.38 -26.41
CA LEU A 259 14.27 15.70 -26.77
C LEU A 259 15.26 16.85 -26.58
N HIS A 260 16.16 16.76 -25.61
CA HIS A 260 17.23 17.75 -25.44
C HIS A 260 18.28 17.66 -26.56
N VAL A 261 18.53 16.46 -27.10
CA VAL A 261 19.40 16.28 -28.28
C VAL A 261 18.73 16.86 -29.53
N LEU A 262 17.42 16.68 -29.68
CA LEU A 262 16.65 17.16 -30.84
C LEU A 262 16.40 18.68 -30.79
N TYR A 263 16.22 19.24 -29.60
CA TYR A 263 15.93 20.65 -29.37
C TYR A 263 16.83 21.22 -28.25
N PRO A 264 18.09 21.53 -28.55
CA PRO A 264 19.07 21.97 -27.54
C PRO A 264 18.75 23.33 -26.92
N GLU A 265 17.95 24.16 -27.60
CA GLU A 265 17.52 25.51 -27.20
C GLU A 265 16.17 25.52 -26.45
N GLY A 266 15.71 24.37 -25.97
CA GLY A 266 14.43 24.20 -25.26
C GLY A 266 14.62 24.02 -23.76
N SER A 267 13.82 24.70 -22.95
CA SER A 267 13.81 24.52 -21.49
C SER A 267 12.86 23.40 -21.10
N ILE A 268 13.27 22.51 -20.18
CA ILE A 268 12.37 21.49 -19.62
C ILE A 268 11.94 21.92 -18.22
N ILE A 269 10.63 21.97 -18.03
CA ILE A 269 10.00 22.38 -16.78
C ILE A 269 9.02 21.31 -16.31
N GLN A 270 8.83 21.25 -15.01
CA GLN A 270 7.79 20.47 -14.35
C GLN A 270 6.75 21.42 -13.78
N ILE A 271 5.48 21.10 -14.01
CA ILE A 271 4.33 21.88 -13.56
C ILE A 271 3.49 20.97 -12.68
N LEU A 272 3.26 21.38 -11.43
CA LEU A 272 2.41 20.70 -10.47
C LEU A 272 1.06 21.44 -10.36
N PHE A 273 -0.01 20.72 -10.65
CA PHE A 273 -1.39 21.18 -10.57
C PHE A 273 -2.01 20.69 -9.26
N GLN A 274 -2.70 21.58 -8.55
CA GLN A 274 -3.35 21.28 -7.28
C GLN A 274 -4.83 21.71 -7.32
N GLY A 275 -5.74 20.79 -6.97
CA GLY A 275 -7.15 21.11 -6.79
C GLY A 275 -7.84 21.55 -8.08
N THR A 276 -8.48 22.73 -8.07
CA THR A 276 -9.26 23.22 -9.22
C THR A 276 -8.42 23.62 -10.43
N SER A 277 -7.11 23.80 -10.29
CA SER A 277 -6.23 24.22 -11.38
C SER A 277 -6.03 23.15 -12.46
N VAL A 278 -6.30 21.88 -12.14
CA VAL A 278 -6.28 20.76 -13.10
C VAL A 278 -7.26 20.96 -14.26
N ASN A 279 -8.35 21.70 -14.04
CA ASN A 279 -9.38 21.95 -15.06
C ASN A 279 -9.14 23.22 -15.90
N LEU A 280 -8.08 23.97 -15.62
CA LEU A 280 -7.77 25.21 -16.33
C LEU A 280 -6.91 24.93 -17.57
N PRO A 281 -7.15 25.62 -18.70
CA PRO A 281 -6.39 25.42 -19.95
C PRO A 281 -5.02 26.13 -19.96
N ILE A 282 -4.30 26.06 -18.84
CA ILE A 282 -3.09 26.86 -18.54
C ILE A 282 -2.03 26.70 -19.63
N ILE A 283 -1.75 25.46 -20.07
CA ILE A 283 -0.75 25.17 -21.10
C ILE A 283 -1.05 25.92 -22.40
N THR A 284 -2.30 25.84 -22.86
CA THR A 284 -2.72 26.47 -24.12
C THR A 284 -2.77 27.99 -24.03
N GLU A 285 -3.09 28.52 -22.85
CA GLU A 285 -3.14 29.97 -22.59
C GLU A 285 -1.73 30.56 -22.61
N VAL A 286 -0.79 29.93 -21.89
CA VAL A 286 0.61 30.36 -21.86
C VAL A 286 1.26 30.29 -23.24
N SER A 287 1.01 29.22 -24.00
CA SER A 287 1.50 29.09 -25.38
C SER A 287 0.99 30.22 -26.28
N ARG A 288 -0.31 30.55 -26.18
CA ARG A 288 -0.94 31.60 -27.00
C ARG A 288 -0.45 33.00 -26.65
N GLU A 289 -0.32 33.33 -25.37
CA GLU A 289 0.04 34.68 -24.93
C GLU A 289 1.52 35.00 -25.13
N THR A 290 2.39 34.01 -24.95
CA THR A 290 3.84 34.21 -25.04
C THR A 290 4.42 33.80 -26.39
N GLY A 291 3.64 33.07 -27.20
CA GLY A 291 4.03 32.60 -28.52
C GLY A 291 5.19 31.59 -28.47
N VAL A 292 5.23 30.78 -27.40
CA VAL A 292 6.08 29.59 -27.25
C VAL A 292 5.32 28.35 -27.68
N ASP A 293 6.04 27.37 -28.22
CA ASP A 293 5.50 26.03 -28.42
C ASP A 293 5.78 25.19 -27.17
N ILE A 294 4.80 24.41 -26.73
CA ILE A 294 4.92 23.56 -25.56
C ILE A 294 4.70 22.12 -25.98
N ASN A 295 5.72 21.29 -25.81
CA ASN A 295 5.65 19.86 -26.05
C ASN A 295 5.52 19.11 -24.72
N ILE A 296 4.54 18.21 -24.61
CA ILE A 296 4.31 17.44 -23.39
C ILE A 296 5.20 16.19 -23.43
N ILE A 297 6.12 16.08 -22.47
CA ILE A 297 7.04 14.94 -22.35
C ILE A 297 6.40 13.84 -21.51
N GLN A 298 5.81 14.22 -20.37
CA GLN A 298 5.10 13.31 -19.48
C GLN A 298 3.94 14.07 -18.85
N GLY A 299 2.81 13.38 -18.69
CA GLY A 299 1.70 13.87 -17.89
C GLY A 299 1.15 12.76 -17.02
N ASN A 300 0.97 13.05 -15.74
CA ASN A 300 0.27 12.17 -14.83
C ASN A 300 -0.77 12.99 -14.07
N ILE A 301 -2.04 12.66 -14.21
CA ILE A 301 -3.14 13.26 -13.44
C ILE A 301 -3.70 12.16 -12.57
N GLN A 302 -3.54 12.31 -11.25
CA GLN A 302 -3.98 11.33 -10.28
C GLN A 302 -5.11 11.93 -9.46
N SER A 303 -6.20 11.17 -9.33
CA SER A 303 -7.27 11.52 -8.41
C SER A 303 -6.94 10.93 -7.04
N THR A 304 -6.74 11.80 -6.04
CA THR A 304 -6.76 11.36 -4.64
C THR A 304 -8.20 11.38 -4.12
N HIS A 305 -8.47 10.83 -2.93
CA HIS A 305 -9.80 10.73 -2.35
C HIS A 305 -10.56 12.07 -2.22
N GLU A 306 -9.88 13.23 -2.29
CA GLU A 306 -10.49 14.55 -2.07
C GLU A 306 -10.16 15.61 -3.14
N MET A 307 -9.00 15.54 -3.82
CA MET A 307 -8.64 16.50 -4.88
C MET A 307 -7.76 15.87 -5.98
N PRO A 308 -7.94 16.27 -7.25
CA PRO A 308 -7.03 15.88 -8.32
C PRO A 308 -5.68 16.59 -8.15
N VAL A 309 -4.59 15.84 -8.30
CA VAL A 309 -3.22 16.35 -8.35
C VAL A 309 -2.61 15.91 -9.67
N GLY A 310 -2.10 16.87 -10.43
CA GLY A 310 -1.49 16.63 -11.73
C GLY A 310 -0.03 17.01 -11.74
N THR A 311 0.81 16.24 -12.40
CA THR A 311 2.18 16.65 -12.75
C THR A 311 2.34 16.58 -14.26
N LEU A 312 2.78 17.66 -14.88
CA LEU A 312 3.21 17.69 -16.28
C LEU A 312 4.69 18.03 -16.36
N VAL A 313 5.45 17.24 -17.09
CA VAL A 313 6.80 17.58 -17.53
C VAL A 313 6.70 18.00 -18.99
N VAL A 314 7.08 19.24 -19.29
CA VAL A 314 6.94 19.82 -20.63
C VAL A 314 8.25 20.45 -21.09
N GLN A 315 8.47 20.44 -22.40
CA GLN A 315 9.51 21.20 -23.06
C GLN A 315 8.90 22.50 -23.61
N VAL A 316 9.45 23.64 -23.22
CA VAL A 316 9.07 24.95 -23.73
C VAL A 316 10.09 25.35 -24.79
N LEU A 317 9.60 25.58 -26.01
CA LEU A 317 10.37 25.92 -27.20
C LEU A 317 10.11 27.37 -27.61
N GLY A 318 11.17 28.10 -27.91
CA GLY A 318 11.11 29.49 -28.32
C GLY A 318 12.38 30.25 -27.96
N SER A 319 12.44 31.53 -28.35
CA SER A 319 13.56 32.38 -27.93
C SER A 319 13.64 32.47 -26.40
N GLN A 320 14.83 32.70 -25.87
CA GLN A 320 15.06 32.82 -24.43
C GLN A 320 14.12 33.85 -23.78
N GLU A 321 13.89 34.99 -24.44
CA GLU A 321 12.96 36.02 -23.98
C GLU A 321 11.51 35.52 -23.87
N LYS A 322 11.05 34.75 -24.87
CA LYS A 322 9.69 34.18 -24.86
C LYS A 322 9.52 33.11 -23.78
N ARG A 323 10.54 32.25 -23.60
CA ARG A 323 10.54 31.23 -22.54
C ARG A 323 10.53 31.84 -21.14
N GLN A 324 11.28 32.92 -20.93
CA GLN A 324 11.27 33.67 -19.68
C GLN A 324 9.88 34.26 -19.39
N LYS A 325 9.24 34.87 -20.39
CA LYS A 325 7.85 35.36 -20.28
C LYS A 325 6.87 34.23 -19.99
N ALA A 326 7.06 33.05 -20.58
CA ALA A 326 6.22 31.88 -20.33
C ALA A 326 6.34 31.41 -18.87
N LEU A 327 7.57 31.34 -18.32
CA LEU A 327 7.81 31.01 -16.91
C LEU A 327 7.15 32.01 -15.95
N GLU A 328 7.28 33.31 -16.24
CA GLU A 328 6.64 34.37 -15.46
C GLU A 328 5.12 34.24 -15.48
N LEU A 329 4.54 33.95 -16.64
CA LEU A 329 3.09 33.78 -16.79
C LEU A 329 2.59 32.51 -16.08
N PHE A 330 3.31 31.39 -16.15
CA PHE A 330 2.95 30.18 -15.39
C PHE A 330 2.87 30.47 -13.88
N ASN A 331 3.79 31.25 -13.34
CA ASN A 331 3.80 31.63 -11.91
C ASN A 331 2.62 32.53 -11.49
N THR A 332 1.85 33.07 -12.43
CA THR A 332 0.60 33.80 -12.11
C THR A 332 -0.60 32.88 -11.93
N TYR A 333 -0.51 31.62 -12.38
CA TYR A 333 -1.54 30.61 -12.17
C TYR A 333 -1.34 29.87 -10.83
N PRO A 334 -2.39 29.24 -10.28
CA PRO A 334 -2.29 28.38 -9.10
C PRO A 334 -1.66 27.01 -9.43
N VAL A 335 -0.40 27.04 -9.88
CA VAL A 335 0.45 25.89 -10.19
C VAL A 335 1.86 26.14 -9.67
N ASP A 336 2.56 25.08 -9.26
CA ASP A 336 3.97 25.18 -8.92
C ASP A 336 4.82 24.81 -10.13
N VAL A 337 5.84 25.62 -10.45
CA VAL A 337 6.73 25.38 -11.59
C VAL A 337 8.16 25.17 -11.10
N GLU A 338 8.77 24.07 -11.51
CA GLU A 338 10.19 23.76 -11.27
C GLU A 338 10.93 23.63 -12.60
N VAL A 339 12.04 24.34 -12.75
CA VAL A 339 12.90 24.21 -13.94
C VAL A 339 13.82 23.01 -13.75
N LEU A 340 13.59 21.94 -14.50
CA LEU A 340 14.39 20.71 -14.40
C LEU A 340 15.70 20.81 -15.19
N LYS A 341 15.71 21.56 -16.28
CA LYS A 341 16.90 21.77 -17.11
C LYS A 341 16.77 23.04 -17.96
N ASN A 342 17.81 23.88 -17.91
CA ASN A 342 17.96 25.06 -18.77
C ASN A 342 19.01 24.82 -19.85
N ASP A 343 18.97 25.65 -20.89
CA ASP A 343 20.04 25.77 -21.88
C ASP A 343 21.38 26.06 -21.19
N LYS A 344 22.46 25.61 -21.81
CA LYS A 344 23.83 26.00 -21.43
C LYS A 344 24.23 27.29 -22.13
#